data_AF-A0A1L9NZM8-F1
#
_entry.id   AF-A0A1L9NZM8-F1
#
_cell.length_a   1.000
_cell.length_b   1.000
_cell.length_c   1.000
_cell.angle_alpha   90.00
_cell.angle_beta   90.00
_cell.angle_gamma   90.00
#
_symmetry.space_group_name_H-M   'P 1'
#
loop_
_entity.id
_entity.type
_entity.pdbx_description
1 polymer ?
#
loop_
_entity_poly.entity_id
_entity_poly.type
_entity_poly.pdbx_seq_one_letter_code
_entity_poly.pdbx_strand_id
1 'polypeptide(L)'
;MTQDFWPTHAYVPGRTARHPEGVFDPIRETAKGGSTPEQLAQCAAFQLGLRYIHKGFFWEAHELLEPVWMLLPKPSCERAFVQGLIQLANGFLKLEMGRPKAAQRLLVISQDLLRQAERPPAFADQSQDADSLLADLTARLMGVL
;
A
#
# COMPACT_ATOMS: atom_id res chain seq x y z
N MET A 1 11.09 17.77 -5.43
CA MET A 1 11.35 17.69 -3.98
C MET A 1 10.25 16.90 -3.25
N THR A 2 9.72 15.81 -3.83
CA THR A 2 8.59 15.04 -3.26
C THR A 2 8.97 13.66 -2.77
N GLN A 3 10.24 13.23 -2.90
CA GLN A 3 10.68 11.86 -2.57
C GLN A 3 11.00 11.65 -1.07
N ASP A 4 10.95 12.70 -0.24
CA ASP A 4 11.32 12.64 1.18
C ASP A 4 10.27 13.29 2.11
N PHE A 5 9.00 13.36 1.69
CA PHE A 5 7.94 13.89 2.55
C PHE A 5 7.52 12.87 3.61
N TRP A 6 7.95 13.02 4.86
CA TRP A 6 7.60 12.11 5.95
C TRP A 6 6.56 12.76 6.89
N PRO A 7 5.40 12.13 7.15
CA PRO A 7 4.42 12.64 8.12
C PRO A 7 4.98 12.53 9.55
N THR A 8 4.51 13.39 10.45
CA THR A 8 5.02 13.46 11.83
C THR A 8 4.59 12.27 12.70
N HIS A 9 3.55 11.54 12.28
CA HIS A 9 3.01 10.39 12.98
C HIS A 9 2.22 9.50 12.01
N ALA A 10 2.02 8.23 12.37
CA ALA A 10 1.11 7.34 11.67
C ALA A 10 -0.32 7.56 12.15
N TYR A 11 -1.27 7.64 11.21
CA TYR A 11 -2.68 7.73 11.52
C TYR A 11 -3.26 6.35 11.83
N VAL A 12 -3.80 6.21 13.04
CA VAL A 12 -4.50 5.03 13.51
C VAL A 12 -5.85 5.49 14.06
N PRO A 13 -6.97 5.14 13.40
CA PRO A 13 -8.29 5.64 13.77
C PRO A 13 -8.62 5.38 15.24
N GLY A 14 -9.03 6.45 15.94
CA GLY A 14 -9.36 6.41 17.36
C GLY A 14 -8.15 6.38 18.31
N ARG A 15 -6.92 6.47 17.79
CA ARG A 15 -5.69 6.50 18.60
C ARG A 15 -4.82 7.73 18.35
N THR A 16 -4.63 8.11 17.09
CA THR A 16 -3.86 9.31 16.73
C THR A 16 -4.71 10.33 15.99
N ALA A 17 -4.29 11.59 16.01
CA ALA A 17 -4.98 12.66 15.32
C ALA A 17 -4.97 12.42 13.81
N ARG A 18 -6.02 12.85 13.10
CA ARG A 18 -6.00 12.81 11.64
C ARG A 18 -5.07 13.89 11.11
N HIS A 19 -4.36 13.59 10.02
CA HIS A 19 -3.60 14.58 9.28
C HIS A 19 -4.50 15.71 8.75
N PRO A 20 -3.95 16.93 8.56
CA PRO A 20 -4.64 17.99 7.84
C PRO A 20 -5.11 17.52 6.46
N GLU A 21 -6.28 18.00 6.05
CA GLU A 21 -6.83 17.71 4.72
C GLU A 21 -5.87 18.19 3.62
N GLY A 22 -5.73 17.38 2.57
CA GLY A 22 -4.89 17.67 1.41
C GLY A 22 -3.38 17.61 1.63
N VAL A 23 -2.89 17.25 2.83
CA VAL A 23 -1.44 17.24 3.10
C VAL A 23 -0.66 16.27 2.19
N PHE A 24 -1.32 15.23 1.69
CA PHE A 24 -0.72 14.24 0.79
C PHE A 24 -0.96 14.54 -0.70
N ASP A 25 -1.77 15.55 -1.04
CA ASP A 25 -2.16 15.85 -2.43
C ASP A 25 -0.95 16.06 -3.35
N PRO A 26 0.09 16.82 -2.95
CA PRO A 26 1.27 17.00 -3.81
C PRO A 26 1.98 15.70 -4.21
N ILE A 27 1.84 14.64 -3.39
CA ILE A 27 2.42 13.33 -3.66
C ILE A 27 1.44 12.47 -4.44
N ARG A 28 0.15 12.46 -4.05
CA ARG A 28 -0.92 11.75 -4.76
C ARG A 28 -0.98 12.18 -6.23
N GLU A 29 -0.84 13.47 -6.50
CA GLU A 29 -0.84 14.07 -7.85
C GLU A 29 0.39 13.70 -8.71
N THR A 30 1.41 13.04 -8.13
CA THR A 30 2.51 12.49 -8.94
C THR A 30 2.10 11.28 -9.77
N ALA A 31 1.02 10.58 -9.38
CA ALA A 31 0.35 9.59 -10.21
C ALA A 31 -0.52 10.32 -11.24
N LYS A 32 0.00 10.52 -12.45
CA LYS A 32 -0.64 11.36 -13.48
C LYS A 32 -1.48 10.54 -14.46
N GLY A 33 -2.64 11.08 -14.83
CA GLY A 33 -3.46 10.51 -15.91
C GLY A 33 -2.69 10.36 -17.22
N GLY A 34 -2.88 9.24 -17.92
CA GLY A 34 -2.18 8.92 -19.16
C GLY A 34 -0.77 8.33 -18.98
N SER A 35 -0.30 8.16 -17.73
CA SER A 35 0.97 7.48 -17.46
C SER A 35 0.89 5.98 -17.79
N THR A 36 1.99 5.42 -18.28
CA THR A 36 2.14 3.96 -18.41
C THR A 36 2.31 3.30 -17.05
N PRO A 37 2.09 1.97 -16.93
CA PRO A 37 2.37 1.26 -15.68
C PRO A 37 3.80 1.44 -15.16
N GLU A 38 4.81 1.49 -16.04
CA GLU A 38 6.21 1.72 -15.67
C GLU A 38 6.41 3.13 -15.10
N GLN A 39 5.77 4.14 -15.69
CA GLN A 39 5.81 5.50 -15.17
C GLN A 39 5.11 5.60 -13.81
N LEU A 40 4.00 4.89 -13.63
CA LEU A 40 3.29 4.78 -12.36
C LEU A 40 4.13 4.06 -11.31
N ALA A 41 4.86 3.01 -11.67
CA ALA A 41 5.80 2.33 -10.78
C ALA A 41 6.96 3.24 -10.35
N GLN A 42 7.35 4.23 -11.15
CA GLN A 42 8.42 5.18 -10.80
C GLN A 42 7.93 6.48 -10.15
N CYS A 43 6.61 6.70 -10.05
CA CYS A 43 6.09 7.93 -9.46
C CYS A 43 6.27 7.95 -7.93
N ALA A 44 6.32 9.16 -7.35
CA ALA A 44 6.56 9.32 -5.92
C ALA A 44 5.42 8.72 -5.07
N ALA A 45 4.17 8.77 -5.55
CA ALA A 45 3.02 8.17 -4.89
C ALA A 45 3.23 6.67 -4.65
N PHE A 46 3.69 5.94 -5.68
CA PHE A 46 3.96 4.52 -5.55
C PHE A 46 5.19 4.25 -4.66
N GLN A 47 6.32 4.88 -4.97
CA GLN A 47 7.59 4.63 -4.27
C GLN A 47 7.51 4.97 -2.77
N LEU A 48 6.88 6.10 -2.41
CA LEU A 48 6.69 6.46 -1.01
C LEU A 48 5.58 5.63 -0.35
N GLY A 49 4.50 5.33 -1.08
CA GLY A 49 3.46 4.44 -0.59
C GLY A 49 4.02 3.09 -0.13
N LEU A 50 4.87 2.47 -0.93
CA LEU A 50 5.54 1.22 -0.57
C LEU A 50 6.45 1.40 0.66
N ARG A 51 7.31 2.43 0.66
CA ARG A 51 8.19 2.75 1.80
C ARG A 51 7.41 2.98 3.10
N TYR A 52 6.24 3.63 3.03
CA TYR A 52 5.37 3.86 4.18
C TYR A 52 4.83 2.57 4.78
N ILE A 53 4.49 1.55 3.97
CA ILE A 53 4.11 0.24 4.50
C ILE A 53 5.24 -0.33 5.36
N HIS A 54 6.48 -0.34 4.83
CA HIS A 54 7.64 -0.84 5.57
C HIS A 54 7.95 -0.04 6.84
N LYS A 55 7.49 1.20 6.95
CA LYS A 55 7.73 2.09 8.09
C LYS A 55 6.54 2.21 9.04
N GLY A 56 5.45 1.49 8.80
CA GLY A 56 4.29 1.48 9.70
C GLY A 56 3.28 2.61 9.48
N PHE A 57 3.42 3.39 8.41
CA PHE A 57 2.49 4.46 8.04
C PHE A 57 1.41 3.89 7.11
N PHE A 58 0.65 2.93 7.63
CA PHE A 58 -0.21 2.07 6.83
C PHE A 58 -1.40 2.80 6.21
N TRP A 59 -2.00 3.75 6.93
CA TRP A 59 -3.10 4.53 6.38
C TRP A 59 -2.59 5.48 5.30
N GLU A 60 -1.44 6.12 5.52
CA GLU A 60 -0.82 7.02 4.56
C GLU A 60 -0.38 6.27 3.30
N ALA A 61 0.15 5.06 3.46
CA ALA A 61 0.48 4.19 2.34
C ALA A 61 -0.75 3.91 1.46
N HIS A 62 -1.91 3.63 2.08
CA HIS A 62 -3.16 3.48 1.34
C HIS A 62 -3.50 4.75 0.53
N GLU A 63 -3.44 5.93 1.17
CA GLU A 63 -3.75 7.20 0.51
C GLU A 63 -2.84 7.46 -0.70
N LEU A 64 -1.55 7.11 -0.61
CA LEU A 64 -0.59 7.31 -1.69
C LEU A 64 -0.74 6.28 -2.82
N LEU A 65 -1.07 5.02 -2.49
CA LEU A 65 -1.20 3.95 -3.49
C LEU A 65 -2.54 3.97 -4.23
N GLU A 66 -3.61 4.52 -3.63
CA GLU A 66 -4.94 4.60 -4.24
C GLU A 66 -4.96 5.27 -5.64
N PRO A 67 -4.38 6.47 -5.85
CA PRO A 67 -4.39 7.09 -7.18
C PRO A 67 -3.62 6.27 -8.22
N VAL A 68 -2.54 5.59 -7.82
CA VAL A 68 -1.76 4.68 -8.68
C VAL A 68 -2.65 3.51 -9.11
N TRP A 69 -3.31 2.85 -8.16
CA TRP A 69 -4.25 1.76 -8.44
C TRP A 69 -5.38 2.20 -9.36
N MET A 70 -5.95 3.39 -9.14
CA MET A 70 -7.05 3.91 -9.94
C MET A 70 -6.69 4.12 -11.40
N LEU A 71 -5.46 4.54 -11.70
CA LEU A 71 -4.97 4.82 -13.05
C LEU A 71 -4.54 3.57 -13.83
N LEU A 72 -4.33 2.43 -13.17
CA LEU A 72 -3.95 1.19 -13.85
C LEU A 72 -5.14 0.55 -14.61
N PRO A 73 -4.91 0.01 -15.83
CA PRO A 73 -5.96 -0.58 -16.66
C PRO A 73 -6.80 -1.67 -15.96
N LYS A 74 -8.07 -1.77 -16.34
CA LYS A 74 -9.01 -2.80 -15.85
C LYS A 74 -9.38 -3.76 -17.01
N PRO A 75 -9.17 -5.09 -16.87
CA PRO A 75 -8.31 -5.77 -15.89
C PRO A 75 -6.82 -5.66 -16.26
N SER A 76 -5.92 -5.72 -15.27
CA SER A 76 -4.47 -5.87 -15.48
C SER A 76 -3.79 -6.49 -14.26
N CYS A 77 -2.67 -7.19 -14.47
CA CYS A 77 -1.89 -7.79 -13.38
C CYS A 77 -1.25 -6.72 -12.47
N GLU A 78 -0.87 -5.59 -13.05
CA GLU A 78 -0.38 -4.40 -12.35
C GLU A 78 -1.42 -3.85 -11.39
N ARG A 79 -2.68 -3.73 -11.86
CA ARG A 79 -3.76 -3.26 -11.00
C ARG A 79 -4.00 -4.21 -9.83
N ALA A 80 -3.99 -5.52 -10.08
CA ALA A 80 -4.11 -6.52 -9.02
C ALA A 80 -2.96 -6.42 -8.01
N PHE A 81 -1.73 -6.20 -8.48
CA PHE A 81 -0.54 -6.03 -7.64
C PHE A 81 -0.67 -4.84 -6.69
N VAL A 82 -0.95 -3.64 -7.21
CA VAL A 82 -1.10 -2.44 -6.38
C VAL A 82 -2.29 -2.57 -5.43
N GLN A 83 -3.38 -3.21 -5.87
CA GLN A 83 -4.50 -3.51 -4.97
C GLN A 83 -4.08 -4.45 -3.84
N GLY A 84 -3.26 -5.47 -4.11
CA GLY A 84 -2.69 -6.35 -3.09
C GLY A 84 -1.90 -5.58 -2.03
N LEU A 85 -0.99 -4.69 -2.45
CA LEU A 85 -0.24 -3.81 -1.54
C LEU A 85 -1.16 -2.93 -0.68
N ILE A 86 -2.23 -2.38 -1.27
CA ILE A 86 -3.26 -1.63 -0.53
C ILE A 86 -3.94 -2.51 0.53
N GLN A 87 -4.26 -3.77 0.20
CA GLN A 87 -4.87 -4.68 1.17
C GLN A 87 -3.89 -5.09 2.27
N LEU A 88 -2.60 -5.24 1.97
CA LEU A 88 -1.56 -5.42 3.00
C LEU A 88 -1.52 -4.23 3.96
N ALA A 89 -1.44 -3.00 3.43
CA ALA A 89 -1.45 -1.79 4.25
C ALA A 89 -2.69 -1.74 5.16
N ASN A 90 -3.87 -2.01 4.61
CA ASN A 90 -5.09 -2.10 5.40
C ASN A 90 -5.04 -3.24 6.44
N GLY A 91 -4.47 -4.39 6.10
CA GLY A 91 -4.30 -5.53 7.00
C GLY A 91 -3.47 -5.18 8.22
N PHE A 92 -2.29 -4.58 8.01
CA PHE A 92 -1.45 -4.06 9.09
C PHE A 92 -2.17 -2.98 9.91
N LEU A 93 -2.84 -2.03 9.27
CA LEU A 93 -3.61 -1.00 9.98
C LEU A 93 -4.69 -1.62 10.88
N LYS A 94 -5.38 -2.68 10.43
CA LYS A 94 -6.36 -3.39 11.26
C LYS A 94 -5.71 -4.08 12.45
N LEU A 95 -4.49 -4.60 12.33
CA LEU A 95 -3.74 -5.10 13.49
C LEU A 95 -3.43 -3.98 14.48
N GLU A 96 -2.92 -2.84 14.01
CA GLU A 96 -2.64 -1.68 14.87
C GLU A 96 -3.91 -1.19 15.59
N MET A 97 -5.08 -1.31 14.95
CA MET A 97 -6.38 -0.99 15.56
C MET A 97 -6.89 -2.06 16.55
N GLY A 98 -6.15 -3.15 16.79
CA GLY A 98 -6.58 -4.27 17.64
C GLY A 98 -7.68 -5.13 17.02
N ARG A 99 -7.69 -5.28 15.69
CA ARG A 99 -8.72 -6.01 14.93
C ARG A 99 -8.15 -7.19 14.13
N PRO A 100 -7.62 -8.24 14.80
CA PRO A 100 -6.92 -9.34 14.12
C PRO A 100 -7.79 -10.13 13.13
N LYS A 101 -9.07 -10.37 13.44
CA LYS A 101 -10.00 -11.03 12.50
C LYS A 101 -10.18 -10.23 11.20
N ALA A 102 -10.17 -8.90 11.27
CA ALA A 102 -10.26 -8.07 10.08
C ALA A 102 -8.96 -8.08 9.28
N ALA A 103 -7.82 -8.03 9.97
CA ALA A 103 -6.50 -8.16 9.35
C ALA A 103 -6.32 -9.50 8.63
N GLN A 104 -6.75 -10.62 9.23
CA GLN A 104 -6.68 -11.95 8.61
C GLN A 104 -7.45 -12.01 7.29
N ARG A 105 -8.66 -11.43 7.22
CA ARG A 105 -9.43 -11.38 5.96
C ARG A 105 -8.71 -10.58 4.88
N LEU A 106 -8.09 -9.47 5.25
CA LEU A 106 -7.34 -8.61 4.33
C LEU A 106 -6.05 -9.29 3.84
N LEU A 107 -5.39 -10.07 4.71
CA LEU A 107 -4.25 -10.90 4.33
C LEU A 107 -4.65 -11.91 3.23
N VAL A 108 -5.76 -12.63 3.41
CA VAL A 108 -6.26 -13.58 2.39
C VAL A 108 -6.56 -12.88 1.07
N ILE A 109 -7.28 -11.76 1.10
CA ILE A 109 -7.57 -10.98 -0.11
C ILE A 109 -6.28 -10.53 -0.80
N SER A 110 -5.29 -10.07 -0.03
CA SER A 110 -4.00 -9.67 -0.59
C SER A 110 -3.26 -10.85 -1.22
N GLN A 111 -3.25 -12.03 -0.57
CA GLN A 111 -2.59 -13.22 -1.12
C GLN A 111 -3.20 -13.60 -2.46
N ASP A 112 -4.53 -13.55 -2.58
CA ASP A 112 -5.22 -13.88 -3.82
C ASP A 112 -4.94 -12.86 -4.93
N LEU A 113 -4.90 -11.57 -4.61
CA LEU A 113 -4.56 -10.51 -5.56
C LEU A 113 -3.12 -10.60 -6.04
N LEU A 114 -2.17 -10.81 -5.12
CA LEU A 114 -0.75 -10.92 -5.46
C LEU A 114 -0.46 -12.20 -6.25
N ARG A 115 -1.16 -13.30 -5.97
CA ARG A 115 -1.09 -14.52 -6.78
C ARG A 115 -1.59 -14.29 -8.21
N GLN A 116 -2.69 -13.55 -8.37
CA GLN A 116 -3.23 -13.20 -9.70
C GLN A 116 -2.32 -12.23 -10.46
N ALA A 117 -1.58 -11.39 -9.75
CA ALA A 117 -0.62 -10.47 -10.34
C ALA A 117 0.63 -11.19 -10.88
N GLU A 118 0.91 -12.40 -10.39
CA GLU A 118 2.15 -13.15 -10.62
C GLU A 118 3.38 -12.31 -10.27
N ARG A 119 3.98 -11.68 -11.29
CA ARG A 119 5.06 -10.70 -11.20
C ARG A 119 4.89 -9.69 -12.35
N PRO A 120 4.15 -8.59 -12.14
CA PRO A 120 3.86 -7.65 -13.21
C PRO A 120 5.16 -7.04 -13.73
N PRO A 121 5.40 -6.96 -15.06
CA PRO A 121 6.64 -6.44 -15.61
C PRO A 121 7.01 -5.04 -15.08
N ALA A 122 6.02 -4.14 -14.98
CA ALA A 122 6.23 -2.78 -14.48
C ALA A 122 6.60 -2.70 -12.98
N PHE A 123 6.28 -3.75 -12.20
CA PHE A 123 6.48 -3.81 -10.75
C PHE A 123 7.39 -4.96 -10.32
N ALA A 124 8.17 -5.51 -11.26
CA ALA A 124 8.97 -6.70 -11.04
C ALA A 124 10.04 -6.49 -9.94
N ASP A 125 10.55 -5.28 -9.78
CA ASP A 125 11.55 -4.94 -8.77
C ASP A 125 10.94 -4.90 -7.35
N GLN A 126 9.66 -4.52 -7.23
CA GLN A 126 8.96 -4.39 -5.94
C GLN A 126 8.19 -5.65 -5.53
N SER A 127 8.23 -6.69 -6.35
CA SER A 127 7.53 -7.95 -6.05
C SER A 127 8.11 -8.65 -4.80
N GLN A 128 9.42 -8.50 -4.55
CA GLN A 128 10.05 -9.04 -3.34
C GLN A 128 9.60 -8.34 -2.06
N ASP A 129 9.24 -7.05 -2.15
CA ASP A 129 8.69 -6.30 -1.03
C ASP A 129 7.32 -6.85 -0.65
N ALA A 130 6.46 -7.15 -1.63
CA ALA A 130 5.15 -7.76 -1.40
C ALA A 130 5.25 -9.11 -0.66
N ASP A 131 6.18 -9.98 -1.06
CA ASP A 131 6.43 -11.26 -0.38
C ASP A 131 6.89 -11.06 1.07
N SER A 132 7.79 -10.11 1.29
CA SER A 132 8.31 -9.78 2.63
C SER A 132 7.21 -9.22 3.53
N LEU A 133 6.33 -8.38 2.99
CA LEU A 133 5.18 -7.81 3.70
C LEU A 133 4.12 -8.86 4.03
N LEU A 134 3.86 -9.81 3.12
CA LEU A 134 2.98 -10.96 3.38
C LEU A 134 3.50 -11.80 4.56
N ALA A 135 4.80 -12.11 4.55
CA ALA A 135 5.44 -12.87 5.63
C ALA A 135 5.36 -12.13 6.98
N ASP A 136 5.64 -10.82 7.00
CA ASP A 136 5.55 -10.00 8.21
C ASP A 136 4.11 -9.96 8.76
N LEU A 137 3.11 -9.65 7.93
CA LEU A 137 1.72 -9.61 8.37
C LEU A 137 1.26 -10.98 8.92
N THR A 138 1.67 -12.07 8.26
CA THR A 138 1.38 -13.44 8.71
C THR A 138 2.01 -13.71 10.08
N ALA A 139 3.29 -13.37 10.27
CA ALA A 139 3.99 -13.56 11.54
C ALA A 139 3.35 -12.77 12.68
N ARG A 140 2.99 -11.50 12.44
CA ARG A 140 2.30 -10.67 13.44
C ARG A 140 0.93 -11.22 13.81
N LEU A 141 0.17 -11.73 12.85
CA LEU A 141 -1.11 -12.38 13.11
C LEU A 141 -0.95 -13.63 13.99
N MET A 142 0.04 -14.48 13.70
CA MET A 142 0.31 -15.66 14.52
C MET A 142 0.72 -15.32 15.95
N GLY A 143 1.43 -14.21 16.18
CA GLY A 143 1.80 -13.76 17.53
C GLY A 143 0.68 -13.10 18.35
N VAL A 144 -0.48 -12.84 17.72
CA VAL A 144 -1.65 -12.20 18.36
C VAL A 144 -2.79 -13.19 18.61
N LEU A 145 -2.76 -14.35 17.94
CA LEU A 145 -3.70 -15.46 18.12
C LEU A 145 -3.29 -16.36 19.28
#